data_AF-A0A968J4J1-F1
#
_entry.id   AF-A0A968J4J1-F1
#
_cell.length_a   1.000
_cell.length_b   1.000
_cell.length_c   1.000
_cell.angle_alpha   90.00
_cell.angle_beta   90.00
_cell.angle_gamma   90.00
#
_symmetry.space_group_name_H-M   'P 1'
#
loop_
_entity.id
_entity.type
_entity.pdbx_description
1 polymer ?
#
loop_
_entity_poly.entity_id
_entity_poly.type
_entity_poly.pdbx_seq_one_letter_code
_entity_poly.pdbx_strand_id
1 'polypeptide(L)' 'MKSRTTTEFRKLFADLPEQIQEQTHTAYRQFKEDPSYPSLRFKKVHPELPIYSACISRNYCAAG' A
#
# COMPACT_ATOMS: atom_id res chain seq x y z
N MET A 1 -11.04 8.33 -4.99
CA MET A 1 -9.76 7.93 -5.62
C MET A 1 -9.95 6.68 -6.48
N LYS A 2 -9.31 6.61 -7.66
CA LYS A 2 -9.28 5.40 -8.52
C LYS A 2 -7.92 4.72 -8.35
N SER A 3 -7.85 3.66 -7.55
CA SER A 3 -6.66 2.82 -7.43
C SER A 3 -6.65 1.77 -8.54
N ARG A 4 -5.47 1.47 -9.10
CA ARG A 4 -5.29 0.39 -10.07
C ARG A 4 -4.25 -0.56 -9.50
N THR A 5 -4.57 -1.85 -9.50
CA THR A 5 -3.67 -2.92 -9.08
C THR A 5 -3.44 -3.86 -10.25
N THR A 6 -2.25 -4.43 -10.34
CA THR A 6 -1.93 -5.45 -11.33
C THR A 6 -2.42 -6.81 -10.86
N THR A 7 -2.60 -7.74 -11.80
CA THR A 7 -2.94 -9.13 -11.46
C THR A 7 -1.86 -9.79 -10.62
N GLU A 8 -0.59 -9.49 -10.88
CA GLU A 8 0.54 -9.99 -10.09
C GLU A 8 0.49 -9.47 -8.64
N PHE A 9 0.18 -8.18 -8.46
CA PHE A 9 0.00 -7.62 -7.12
C PHE A 9 -1.07 -8.38 -6.34
N ARG A 10 -2.20 -8.71 -6.97
CA ARG A 10 -3.28 -9.47 -6.30
C ARG A 10 -2.88 -10.89 -5.92
N LYS A 11 -2.10 -11.57 -6.77
CA LYS A 11 -1.58 -12.91 -6.48
C LYS A 11 -0.62 -12.88 -5.29
N LEU A 12 0.35 -11.96 -5.30
CA LEU A 12 1.30 -11.78 -4.21
C LEU A 12 0.60 -11.39 -2.91
N PHE A 13 -0.40 -10.52 -2.98
CA PHE A 13 -1.19 -10.12 -1.82
C PHE A 13 -1.99 -11.28 -1.21
N ALA A 14 -2.56 -12.15 -2.05
CA ALA A 14 -3.32 -13.31 -1.59
C ALA A 14 -2.45 -14.38 -0.91
N ASP A 15 -1.15 -14.42 -1.21
CA ASP A 15 -0.19 -15.34 -0.60
C ASP A 15 0.29 -14.87 0.79
N LEU A 16 0.05 -13.60 1.14
CA LEU A 16 0.45 -13.04 2.43
C LEU A 16 -0.38 -13.60 3.59
N PRO A 17 0.18 -13.66 4.81
CA PRO A 17 -0.59 -14.03 6.00
C PRO A 17 -1.81 -13.14 6.21
N GLU A 18 -2.90 -13.71 6.72
CA GLU A 18 -4.18 -13.01 6.92
C GLU A 18 -4.04 -11.71 7.73
N GLN A 19 -3.18 -11.71 8.76
CA GLN A 19 -2.89 -10.51 9.54
C GLN A 19 -2.34 -9.35 8.69
N ILE A 20 -1.49 -9.63 7.70
CA ILE A 20 -0.96 -8.60 6.79
C ILE A 20 -2.02 -8.15 5.81
N GLN A 21 -2.89 -9.07 5.37
CA GLN A 21 -4.02 -8.73 4.51
C GLN A 21 -4.96 -7.75 5.24
N GLU A 22 -5.35 -8.02 6.48
CA GLU A 22 -6.20 -7.15 7.29
C GLU A 22 -5.58 -5.77 7.54
N GLN A 23 -4.29 -5.72 7.85
CA GLN A 23 -3.55 -4.46 7.99
C GLN A 23 -3.55 -3.66 6.68
N THR A 24 -3.34 -4.33 5.56
CA THR A 24 -3.36 -3.71 4.23
C THR A 24 -4.75 -3.18 3.89
N HIS A 25 -5.82 -3.91 4.19
CA HIS A 25 -7.19 -3.45 4.02
C HIS A 25 -7.51 -2.23 4.88
N THR A 26 -6.97 -2.16 6.09
CA THR A 26 -7.15 -1.02 7.00
C THR A 26 -6.41 0.22 6.51
N ALA A 27 -5.15 0.07 6.11
CA ALA A 27 -4.37 1.14 5.49
C ALA A 27 -5.03 1.62 4.18
N TYR A 28 -5.52 0.70 3.35
CA TYR A 28 -6.19 1.05 2.10
C TYR A 28 -7.51 1.80 2.33
N ARG A 29 -8.28 1.45 3.37
CA ARG A 29 -9.48 2.21 3.75
C ARG A 29 -9.13 3.64 4.15
N GLN A 30 -8.12 3.81 5.00
CA GLN A 30 -7.61 5.14 5.39
C GLN A 30 -7.15 5.93 4.17
N PHE A 31 -6.38 5.31 3.27
CA PHE A 31 -5.95 5.94 2.03
C PHE A 31 -7.11 6.39 1.13
N LYS A 32 -8.19 5.59 1.08
CA LYS A 32 -9.37 5.92 0.27
C LYS A 32 -10.14 7.12 0.84
N GLU A 33 -10.17 7.25 2.17
CA GLU A 33 -10.82 8.37 2.87
C GLU A 33 -9.94 9.62 2.85
N ASP A 34 -8.68 9.50 3.27
CA ASP A 34 -7.68 10.56 3.29
C ASP A 34 -6.32 10.05 2.76
N PRO A 35 -5.98 10.39 1.50
CA PRO A 35 -4.71 10.00 0.90
C PRO A 35 -3.48 10.62 1.59
N SER A 36 -3.65 11.70 2.35
CA SER A 36 -2.55 12.40 3.04
C SER A 36 -2.47 12.04 4.52
N TYR A 37 -3.18 10.98 4.95
CA TYR A 37 -3.27 10.62 6.35
C TYR A 37 -1.89 10.23 6.93
N PRO A 38 -1.48 10.78 8.09
CA PRO A 38 -0.11 10.63 8.60
C PRO A 38 0.34 9.20 8.88
N SER A 39 -0.59 8.28 9.17
CA SER A 39 -0.28 6.87 9.45
C SER A 39 0.21 6.09 8.22
N LEU A 40 -0.14 6.54 7.00
CA LEU A 40 0.18 5.83 5.76
C LEU A 40 1.65 5.97 5.34
N ARG A 41 2.37 6.95 5.95
CA ARG A 41 3.82 7.15 5.85
C ARG A 41 4.37 6.94 4.43
N PHE A 42 3.81 7.67 3.47
CA PHE A 42 4.28 7.62 2.08
C PHE A 42 5.74 8.04 1.99
N LYS A 43 6.55 7.20 1.35
CA LYS A 43 7.94 7.50 1.02
C LYS A 43 8.11 7.48 -0.48
N LYS A 44 8.67 8.55 -1.05
CA LYS A 44 9.08 8.56 -2.46
C LYS A 44 10.24 7.57 -2.62
N VAL A 45 10.04 6.54 -3.43
CA VAL A 45 11.04 5.48 -3.64
C VAL A 45 11.78 5.62 -4.97
N HIS A 46 11.27 6.46 -5.88
CA HIS A 46 11.92 6.73 -7.15
C HIS A 46 12.39 8.19 -7.21
N PRO A 47 13.62 8.47 -7.70
CA PRO A 47 14.15 9.83 -7.75
C PRO A 47 13.32 10.75 -8.66
N GLU A 48 13.03 10.28 -9.88
CA GLU A 48 12.39 11.10 -10.92
C GLU A 48 10.87 10.84 -11.04
N LEU A 49 10.45 9.58 -11.12
CA LEU A 49 9.04 9.21 -11.22
C LEU A 49 8.27 9.43 -9.90
N PRO A 50 6.97 9.76 -9.97
CA PRO A 50 6.10 9.93 -8.81
C PRO A 50 5.67 8.57 -8.24
N ILE A 51 6.63 7.69 -7.97
CA ILE A 51 6.39 6.37 -7.37
C ILE A 51 6.59 6.47 -5.87
N TYR A 52 5.58 6.05 -5.13
CA TYR A 52 5.56 6.12 -3.67
C TYR A 52 5.38 4.73 -3.09
N SER A 53 5.99 4.51 -1.93
CA SER A 53 5.76 3.33 -1.12
C SER A 53 5.00 3.70 0.15
N ALA A 54 3.95 2.94 0.44
CA ALA A 54 3.19 2.99 1.69
C ALA A 54 3.55 1.75 2.52
N CYS A 55 4.10 1.95 3.71
CA CYS A 55 4.46 0.84 4.58
C CYS A 55 3.28 0.42 5.46
N ILE A 56 2.90 -0.85 5.32
CA ILE A 56 1.80 -1.47 6.07
C ILE A 56 2.33 -2.05 7.37
N SER A 57 3.52 -2.67 7.32
CA SER A 57 4.23 -3.23 8.46
C SER A 57 5.73 -3.06 8.27
N ARG A 58 6.53 -3.39 9.29
CA ARG A 58 8.01 -3.29 9.23
C ARG A 58 8.62 -4.06 8.05
N ASN A 59 7.98 -5.15 7.65
CA ASN A 59 8.49 -6.06 6.62
C ASN A 59 7.70 -5.99 5.31
N TYR A 60 6.56 -5.27 5.28
CA TYR A 60 5.65 -5.25 4.14
C TYR A 60 5.25 -3.83 3.80
N CYS A 61 5.58 -3.39 2.58
CA CYS A 61 5.18 -2.11 2.03
C CYS A 61 4.60 -2.31 0.63
N ALA A 62 3.56 -1.56 0.29
CA ALA A 62 3.06 -1.48 -1.08
C ALA A 62 3.80 -0.36 -1.82
N ALA A 63 4.06 -0.53 -3.10
CA ALA A 63 4.65 0.50 -3.95
C ALA A 63 3.85 0.63 -5.25
N GLY A 64 3.67 1.86 -5.73
CA GLY A 64 2.92 2.16 -6.94
C GLY A 64 2.95 3.63 -7.34
#